data_AF-R5GFR5-F1
#
_entry.id   AF-R5GFR5-F1
#
_cell.length_a   1.000
_cell.length_b   1.000
_cell.length_c   1.000
_cell.angle_alpha   90.00
_cell.angle_beta   90.00
_cell.angle_gamma   90.00
#
_symmetry.space_group_name_H-M   'P 1'
#
loop_
_entity.id
_entity.type
_entity.pdbx_description
1 polymer ?
#
loop_
_entity_poly.entity_id
_entity_poly.type
_entity_poly.pdbx_seq_one_letter_code
_entity_poly.pdbx_strand_id
1 'polypeptide(L)'
;MYAAFLLPFSPLVHTSPAFSMEIPASQVRKIRCRYAYACLRLPNCFAIQEDSRILALRIRTMDRRGPMTERTSDELREKLCKRINRDKVLAIYQSCDLRDALSDDGRLWRLVFDADERVAAHAAWVISHLVDRNRLYLSTDQTGNLIEEVLSTVHETKRRLLLSVLMHANFGAETFRPVFFDHCMKTMTSAEASVAVRVLCMKLAYAQCRFSADLLAELRATVELMSPSSLSPGLRAARRSVLAGISRALSKFS
;
A
#
# COMPACT_ATOMS: atom_id res chain seq x y z
N MET A 1 23.57 37.01 -42.13
CA MET A 1 23.07 37.81 -43.26
C MET A 1 22.48 36.80 -44.24
N TYR A 2 21.20 36.46 -44.32
CA TYR A 2 19.89 37.00 -43.91
C TYR A 2 19.05 35.80 -43.37
N ALA A 3 18.33 35.90 -42.26
CA ALA A 3 16.89 36.26 -42.12
C ALA A 3 15.94 35.44 -43.03
N ALA A 4 14.74 35.02 -42.66
CA ALA A 4 13.92 34.89 -41.45
C ALA A 4 12.55 34.46 -42.01
N PHE A 5 11.83 33.49 -41.43
CA PHE A 5 10.36 33.52 -41.46
C PHE A 5 9.76 32.78 -40.27
N LEU A 6 8.85 33.49 -39.61
CA LEU A 6 8.11 33.18 -38.40
C LEU A 6 6.95 32.20 -38.68
N LEU A 7 6.77 31.24 -37.76
CA LEU A 7 5.52 30.75 -37.08
C LEU A 7 4.16 30.72 -37.85
N PRO A 8 3.23 29.76 -37.57
CA PRO A 8 2.78 29.45 -36.21
C PRO A 8 2.34 28.02 -35.86
N PHE A 9 2.11 27.88 -34.56
CA PHE A 9 1.58 26.78 -33.76
C PHE A 9 0.13 26.36 -34.09
N SER A 10 -0.08 25.02 -34.13
CA SER A 10 -1.27 24.20 -33.74
C SER A 10 -2.60 24.34 -34.52
N PRO A 11 -3.54 23.35 -34.46
CA PRO A 11 -3.50 21.98 -33.93
C PRO A 11 -4.00 20.92 -34.95
N LEU A 12 -3.44 19.70 -34.96
CA LEU A 12 -4.11 18.57 -35.61
C LEU A 12 -4.13 17.33 -34.72
N VAL A 13 -5.35 17.03 -34.32
CA VAL A 13 -5.88 15.78 -33.78
C VAL A 13 -5.37 14.61 -34.63
N HIS A 14 -4.65 13.69 -34.01
CA HIS A 14 -4.52 12.34 -34.55
C HIS A 14 -4.98 11.33 -33.49
N THR A 15 -6.12 10.72 -33.82
CA THR A 15 -6.64 9.50 -33.25
C THR A 15 -5.56 8.41 -33.31
N SER A 16 -5.13 7.92 -32.15
CA SER A 16 -4.23 6.78 -32.05
C SER A 16 -5.06 5.48 -32.01
N PRO A 17 -4.74 4.47 -32.82
CA PRO A 17 -5.50 3.24 -32.87
C PRO A 17 -5.22 2.37 -31.64
N ALA A 18 -6.26 1.71 -31.14
CA ALA A 18 -6.18 0.69 -30.11
C ALA A 18 -5.18 -0.40 -30.51
N PHE A 19 -4.01 -0.40 -29.87
CA PHE A 19 -3.05 -1.49 -29.96
C PHE A 19 -3.51 -2.60 -29.01
N SER A 20 -4.40 -3.45 -29.50
CA SER A 20 -4.75 -4.72 -28.87
C SER A 20 -3.54 -5.65 -28.94
N MET A 21 -2.68 -5.60 -27.92
CA MET A 21 -1.59 -6.56 -27.77
C MET A 21 -2.17 -7.83 -27.11
N GLU A 22 -2.60 -8.78 -27.93
CA GLU A 22 -2.91 -10.14 -27.49
C GLU A 22 -1.64 -10.79 -26.92
N ILE A 23 -1.60 -10.97 -25.60
CA ILE A 23 -0.49 -11.67 -24.94
C ILE A 23 -0.67 -13.17 -25.18
N PRO A 24 0.27 -13.86 -25.87
CA PRO A 24 0.16 -15.28 -26.14
C PRO A 24 0.17 -16.09 -24.84
N ALA A 25 -0.68 -17.13 -24.76
CA ALA A 25 -0.91 -17.95 -23.56
C ALA A 25 0.35 -18.57 -22.95
N SER A 26 1.44 -18.68 -23.70
CA SER A 26 2.76 -19.14 -23.25
C SER A 26 3.49 -18.15 -22.33
N GLN A 27 3.19 -16.84 -22.41
CA GLN A 27 3.72 -15.78 -21.52
C GLN A 27 2.93 -15.65 -20.21
N VAL A 28 1.65 -16.06 -20.20
CA VAL A 28 0.79 -16.01 -19.00
C VAL A 28 1.31 -16.91 -17.87
N ARG A 29 2.01 -18.00 -18.20
CA ARG A 29 2.66 -18.89 -17.21
C ARG A 29 3.85 -18.23 -16.50
N LYS A 30 4.59 -17.32 -17.14
CA LYS A 30 5.70 -16.60 -16.49
C LYS A 30 5.22 -15.49 -15.57
N ILE A 31 4.08 -14.86 -15.86
CA ILE A 31 3.43 -13.90 -14.97
C ILE A 31 2.86 -14.61 -13.73
N ARG A 32 2.29 -15.81 -13.89
CA ARG A 32 1.81 -16.65 -12.76
C ARG A 32 2.88 -16.97 -11.71
N CYS A 33 4.16 -17.01 -12.06
CA CYS A 33 5.24 -17.28 -11.10
C CYS A 33 5.62 -16.09 -10.19
N ARG A 34 5.20 -14.85 -10.48
CA ARG A 34 5.39 -13.73 -9.52
C ARG A 34 4.32 -13.70 -8.42
N TYR A 35 3.16 -14.33 -8.63
CA TYR A 35 2.02 -14.27 -7.71
C TYR A 35 2.00 -15.36 -6.62
N ALA A 36 2.88 -16.36 -6.68
CA ALA A 36 2.95 -17.44 -5.69
C ALA A 36 3.84 -17.13 -4.47
N TYR A 37 4.73 -16.13 -4.55
CA TYR A 37 5.76 -15.91 -3.52
C TYR A 37 5.38 -14.95 -2.39
N ALA A 38 4.13 -14.48 -2.35
CA ALA A 38 3.60 -13.70 -1.23
C ALA A 38 2.90 -14.55 -0.14
N CYS A 39 2.86 -15.89 -0.29
CA CYS A 39 2.25 -16.81 0.67
C CYS A 39 3.02 -17.01 1.99
N LEU A 40 4.06 -16.22 2.29
CA LEU A 40 4.88 -16.40 3.51
C LEU A 40 4.61 -15.37 4.62
N ARG A 41 3.48 -14.64 4.59
CA ARG A 41 3.08 -13.75 5.68
C ARG A 41 2.13 -14.44 6.68
N LEU A 42 2.73 -14.79 7.82
CA LEU A 42 2.18 -14.81 9.19
C LEU A 42 1.20 -15.95 9.54
N PRO A 43 1.35 -16.62 10.70
CA PRO A 43 0.78 -17.96 10.97
C PRO A 43 -0.74 -18.03 11.23
N ASN A 44 -1.53 -17.00 10.94
CA ASN A 44 -2.96 -16.96 11.32
C ASN A 44 -3.94 -16.66 10.17
N CYS A 45 -3.54 -16.83 8.90
CA CYS A 45 -4.47 -16.70 7.78
C CYS A 45 -4.88 -18.08 7.26
N PHE A 46 -6.08 -18.51 7.63
CA PHE A 46 -6.78 -19.62 6.97
C PHE A 46 -6.76 -19.39 5.44
N ALA A 47 -6.14 -20.32 4.74
CA ALA A 47 -6.10 -20.35 3.29
C ALA A 47 -7.51 -20.67 2.78
N ILE A 48 -8.16 -19.68 2.18
CA ILE A 48 -9.14 -19.94 1.13
C ILE A 48 -8.58 -19.30 -0.13
N GLN A 49 -8.22 -20.19 -1.05
CA GLN A 49 -7.83 -19.89 -2.41
C GLN A 49 -9.09 -19.46 -3.17
N GLU A 50 -9.49 -18.20 -3.03
CA GLU A 50 -10.54 -17.64 -3.88
C GLU A 50 -9.98 -17.33 -5.27
N ASP A 51 -10.59 -17.95 -6.27
CA ASP A 51 -10.26 -17.90 -7.68
C ASP A 51 -10.28 -16.44 -8.18
N SER A 52 -9.23 -16.01 -8.89
CA SER A 52 -9.11 -14.67 -9.50
C SER A 52 -10.30 -14.30 -10.40
N ARG A 53 -11.05 -15.32 -10.87
CA ARG A 53 -12.32 -15.17 -11.60
C ARG A 53 -13.45 -14.63 -10.74
N ILE A 54 -13.52 -14.98 -9.45
CA ILE A 54 -14.57 -14.53 -8.51
C ILE A 54 -14.39 -13.05 -8.17
N LEU A 55 -13.14 -12.58 -7.96
CA LEU A 55 -12.85 -11.16 -7.78
C LEU A 55 -13.22 -10.37 -9.05
N ALA A 56 -12.85 -10.86 -10.24
CA ALA A 56 -13.22 -10.24 -11.51
C ALA A 56 -14.75 -10.23 -11.78
N LEU A 57 -15.47 -11.28 -11.38
CA LEU A 57 -16.93 -11.37 -11.46
C LEU A 57 -17.62 -10.39 -10.49
N ARG A 58 -17.11 -10.25 -9.26
CA ARG A 58 -17.65 -9.33 -8.24
C ARG A 58 -17.42 -7.86 -8.61
N ILE A 59 -16.30 -7.59 -9.29
CA ILE A 59 -16.00 -6.28 -9.88
C ILE A 59 -16.89 -6.02 -11.12
N ARG A 60 -17.29 -7.05 -11.90
CA ARG A 60 -18.18 -6.89 -13.07
C ARG A 60 -19.66 -6.67 -12.72
N THR A 61 -20.14 -7.17 -11.59
CA THR A 61 -21.59 -7.11 -11.26
C THR A 61 -22.04 -5.85 -10.51
N MET A 62 -21.15 -4.88 -10.27
CA MET A 62 -21.46 -3.63 -9.54
C MET A 62 -21.69 -2.40 -10.43
N ASP A 63 -21.75 -2.57 -11.76
CA ASP A 63 -21.93 -1.47 -12.70
C ASP A 63 -23.40 -1.04 -12.81
N ARG A 64 -23.82 -0.13 -11.92
CA ARG A 64 -24.91 0.83 -12.16
C ARG A 64 -24.70 2.08 -11.29
N ARG A 65 -23.75 2.94 -11.62
CA ARG A 65 -23.80 4.36 -11.21
C ARG A 65 -22.91 5.21 -12.13
N GLY A 66 -23.53 6.18 -12.78
CA GLY A 66 -22.88 7.10 -13.73
C GLY A 66 -21.89 8.07 -13.09
N PRO A 67 -21.29 8.99 -13.87
CA PRO A 67 -20.22 9.88 -13.42
C PRO A 67 -20.68 10.80 -12.27
N MET A 68 -19.78 10.98 -11.29
CA MET A 68 -20.08 11.52 -9.96
C MET A 68 -19.81 13.03 -9.86
N THR A 69 -20.63 13.74 -9.07
CA THR A 69 -20.57 15.20 -8.86
C THR A 69 -19.81 15.61 -7.58
N GLU A 70 -19.23 16.82 -7.58
CA GLU A 70 -18.43 17.43 -6.50
C GLU A 70 -19.12 17.42 -5.12
N ARG A 71 -20.45 17.63 -5.09
CA ARG A 71 -21.28 17.57 -3.86
C ARG A 71 -21.11 16.27 -3.06
N THR A 72 -20.90 15.15 -3.74
CA THR A 72 -20.77 13.84 -3.06
C THR A 72 -19.42 13.67 -2.33
N SER A 73 -18.40 14.42 -2.73
CA SER A 73 -17.09 14.43 -2.07
C SER A 73 -17.17 15.17 -0.74
N ASP A 74 -17.86 16.31 -0.71
CA ASP A 74 -18.06 17.12 0.49
C ASP A 74 -18.89 16.38 1.55
N GLU A 75 -19.93 15.65 1.13
CA GLU A 75 -20.73 14.81 2.03
C GLU A 75 -19.90 13.70 2.69
N LEU A 76 -19.00 13.07 1.94
CA LEU A 76 -18.12 12.03 2.49
C LEU A 76 -17.12 12.65 3.48
N ARG A 77 -16.53 13.78 3.12
CA ARG A 77 -15.65 14.55 4.00
C ARG A 77 -16.35 14.93 5.30
N GLU A 78 -17.58 15.44 5.24
CA GLU A 78 -18.38 15.80 6.42
C GLU A 78 -18.65 14.60 7.34
N LYS A 79 -18.94 13.43 6.75
CA LYS A 79 -19.10 12.17 7.50
C LYS A 79 -17.81 11.78 8.22
N LEU A 80 -16.66 11.89 7.54
CA LEU A 80 -15.34 11.57 8.10
C LEU A 80 -14.85 12.63 9.10
N CYS A 81 -15.35 13.86 9.08
CA CYS A 81 -14.98 14.86 10.09
C CYS A 81 -15.61 14.54 11.47
N LYS A 82 -16.73 13.82 11.48
CA LYS A 82 -17.43 13.39 12.71
C LYS A 82 -16.74 12.17 13.33
N ARG A 83 -17.02 11.90 14.61
CA ARG A 83 -16.53 10.68 15.28
C ARG A 83 -17.07 9.44 14.56
N ILE A 84 -16.17 8.63 14.03
CA ILE A 84 -16.50 7.34 13.42
C ILE A 84 -16.14 6.18 14.36
N ASN A 85 -16.94 5.12 14.28
CA ASN A 85 -16.68 3.86 14.95
C ASN A 85 -16.61 2.74 13.89
N ARG A 86 -16.35 1.51 14.33
CA ARG A 86 -16.22 0.36 13.43
C ARG A 86 -17.45 0.17 12.53
N ASP A 87 -18.65 0.36 13.06
CA ASP A 87 -19.90 0.18 12.30
C ASP A 87 -20.05 1.24 11.20
N LYS A 88 -19.70 2.50 11.51
CA LYS A 88 -19.67 3.57 10.51
C LYS A 88 -18.61 3.33 9.43
N VAL A 89 -17.42 2.86 9.81
CA VAL A 89 -16.38 2.47 8.84
C VAL A 89 -16.92 1.39 7.91
N LEU A 90 -17.59 0.38 8.46
CA LEU A 90 -18.17 -0.71 7.69
C LEU A 90 -19.29 -0.23 6.76
N ALA A 91 -20.14 0.69 7.23
CA ALA A 91 -21.21 1.27 6.42
C ALA A 91 -20.64 2.11 5.26
N ILE A 92 -19.62 2.93 5.51
CA ILE A 92 -18.91 3.69 4.46
C ILE A 92 -18.33 2.72 3.45
N TYR A 93 -17.58 1.71 3.92
CA TYR A 93 -17.03 0.65 3.07
C TYR A 93 -18.08 -0.05 2.20
N GLN A 94 -19.23 -0.44 2.76
CA GLN A 94 -20.31 -1.10 2.03
C GLN A 94 -20.97 -0.20 0.97
N SER A 95 -20.91 1.12 1.17
CA SER A 95 -21.45 2.10 0.23
C SER A 95 -20.45 2.55 -0.84
N CYS A 96 -19.16 2.25 -0.67
CA CYS A 96 -18.10 2.62 -1.59
C CYS A 96 -18.10 1.70 -2.82
N ASP A 97 -17.99 2.28 -4.01
CA ASP A 97 -17.51 1.54 -5.18
C ASP A 97 -16.01 1.29 -4.99
N LEU A 98 -15.60 0.03 -4.95
CA LEU A 98 -14.21 -0.38 -4.74
C LEU A 98 -13.28 0.15 -5.84
N ARG A 99 -13.77 0.32 -7.07
CA ARG A 99 -12.96 0.89 -8.17
C ARG A 99 -12.68 2.37 -7.94
N ASP A 100 -13.69 3.12 -7.52
CA ASP A 100 -13.59 4.54 -7.19
C ASP A 100 -12.78 4.76 -5.90
N ALA A 101 -12.91 3.89 -4.90
CA ALA A 101 -12.28 4.12 -3.61
C ALA A 101 -10.75 3.97 -3.62
N LEU A 102 -10.22 3.18 -4.56
CA LEU A 102 -8.78 2.93 -4.73
C LEU A 102 -8.23 3.41 -6.08
N SER A 103 -8.99 4.18 -6.85
CA SER A 103 -8.40 4.93 -7.97
C SER A 103 -7.60 6.11 -7.42
N ASP A 104 -6.60 6.56 -8.17
CA ASP A 104 -5.77 7.70 -7.74
C ASP A 104 -6.58 9.00 -7.64
N ASP A 105 -7.61 9.15 -8.48
CA ASP A 105 -8.59 10.25 -8.41
C ASP A 105 -9.76 9.97 -7.45
N GLY A 106 -9.73 8.81 -6.81
CA GLY A 106 -10.78 8.26 -5.97
C GLY A 106 -11.12 9.16 -4.81
N ARG A 107 -12.41 9.35 -4.53
CA ARG A 107 -12.86 10.27 -3.47
C ARG A 107 -12.27 9.89 -2.10
N LEU A 108 -12.34 8.61 -1.74
CA LEU A 108 -11.81 8.14 -0.47
C LEU A 108 -10.28 8.23 -0.43
N TRP A 109 -9.62 7.94 -1.56
CA TRP A 109 -8.16 8.03 -1.67
C TRP A 109 -7.66 9.46 -1.48
N ARG A 110 -8.26 10.44 -2.16
CA ARG A 110 -7.90 11.86 -2.00
C ARG A 110 -8.06 12.35 -0.56
N LEU A 111 -9.08 11.87 0.15
CA LEU A 111 -9.32 12.24 1.55
C LEU A 111 -8.25 11.71 2.53
N VAL A 112 -7.40 10.74 2.14
CA VAL A 112 -6.24 10.33 2.96
C VAL A 112 -5.24 11.48 3.13
N PHE A 113 -5.19 12.38 2.15
CA PHE A 113 -4.30 13.53 2.11
C PHE A 113 -5.05 14.84 2.44
N ASP A 114 -6.22 14.75 3.08
CA ASP A 114 -6.98 15.94 3.50
C ASP A 114 -6.19 16.75 4.54
N ALA A 115 -6.32 18.07 4.48
CA ALA A 115 -5.71 18.99 5.43
C ALA A 115 -6.29 18.82 6.86
N ASP A 116 -7.54 18.35 6.98
CA ASP A 116 -8.10 17.95 8.26
C ASP A 116 -7.58 16.55 8.63
N GLU A 117 -6.69 16.52 9.62
CA GLU A 117 -6.03 15.32 10.12
C GLU A 117 -6.99 14.24 10.61
N ARG A 118 -8.17 14.62 11.12
CA ARG A 118 -9.19 13.65 11.52
C ARG A 118 -9.82 13.01 10.30
N VAL A 119 -10.15 13.80 9.28
CA VAL A 119 -10.65 13.30 8.00
C VAL A 119 -9.63 12.36 7.37
N ALA A 120 -8.36 12.78 7.31
CA ALA A 120 -7.25 11.99 6.77
C ALA A 120 -7.06 10.66 7.49
N ALA A 121 -6.99 10.68 8.83
CA ALA A 121 -6.89 9.47 9.62
C ALA A 121 -8.10 8.54 9.43
N HIS A 122 -9.31 9.09 9.41
CA HIS A 122 -10.52 8.32 9.20
C HIS A 122 -10.60 7.72 7.79
N ALA A 123 -10.21 8.45 6.75
CA ALA A 123 -10.09 7.95 5.39
C ALA A 123 -9.08 6.80 5.32
N ALA A 124 -7.87 6.98 5.87
CA ALA A 124 -6.85 5.95 5.95
C ALA A 124 -7.35 4.69 6.69
N TRP A 125 -8.19 4.86 7.72
CA TRP A 125 -8.79 3.74 8.44
C TRP A 125 -9.82 2.96 7.62
N VAL A 126 -10.63 3.66 6.81
CA VAL A 126 -11.55 2.99 5.88
C VAL A 126 -10.75 2.26 4.80
N ILE A 127 -9.72 2.90 4.23
CA ILE A 127 -8.87 2.29 3.22
C ILE A 127 -8.14 1.06 3.76
N SER A 128 -7.61 1.11 4.99
CA SER A 128 -6.93 -0.04 5.59
C SER A 128 -7.86 -1.26 5.69
N HIS A 129 -9.15 -1.06 5.97
CA HIS A 129 -10.13 -2.14 5.95
C HIS A 129 -10.46 -2.63 4.54
N LEU A 130 -10.51 -1.72 3.58
CA LEU A 130 -10.84 -2.02 2.19
C LEU A 130 -9.76 -2.90 1.56
N VAL A 131 -8.48 -2.51 1.69
CA VAL A 131 -7.35 -3.26 1.12
C VAL A 131 -7.17 -4.62 1.80
N ASP A 132 -7.41 -4.70 3.12
CA ASP A 132 -7.28 -5.94 3.88
C ASP A 132 -8.40 -6.95 3.53
N ARG A 133 -9.67 -6.51 3.60
CA ARG A 133 -10.81 -7.40 3.34
C ARG A 133 -10.87 -7.91 1.90
N ASN A 134 -10.45 -7.09 0.94
CA ASN A 134 -10.50 -7.45 -0.47
C ASN A 134 -9.16 -7.98 -1.00
N ARG A 135 -8.14 -8.10 -0.14
CA ARG A 135 -6.79 -8.55 -0.51
C ARG A 135 -6.21 -7.78 -1.71
N LEU A 136 -6.43 -6.47 -1.71
CA LEU A 136 -5.99 -5.60 -2.80
C LEU A 136 -4.56 -5.14 -2.55
N TYR A 137 -3.84 -4.89 -3.64
CA TYR A 137 -2.49 -4.34 -3.63
C TYR A 137 -2.52 -2.89 -4.09
N LEU A 138 -1.67 -2.07 -3.50
CA LEU A 138 -1.49 -0.69 -3.92
C LEU A 138 -0.71 -0.62 -5.24
N SER A 139 -1.01 0.40 -6.04
CA SER A 139 -0.15 0.76 -7.18
C SER A 139 1.21 1.30 -6.69
N THR A 140 2.18 1.39 -7.60
CA THR A 140 3.49 1.98 -7.29
C THR A 140 3.36 3.45 -6.89
N ASP A 141 2.50 4.20 -7.56
CA ASP A 141 2.28 5.64 -7.32
C ASP A 141 1.57 5.86 -5.98
N GLN A 142 0.55 5.06 -5.69
CA GLN A 142 -0.12 5.05 -4.39
C GLN A 142 0.83 4.75 -3.24
N THR A 143 1.73 3.78 -3.45
CA THR A 143 2.77 3.44 -2.49
C THR A 143 3.71 4.62 -2.26
N GLY A 144 4.12 5.33 -3.33
CA GLY A 144 4.94 6.53 -3.26
C GLY A 144 4.29 7.64 -2.43
N ASN A 145 3.05 8.00 -2.78
CA ASN A 145 2.31 9.08 -2.10
C ASN A 145 2.10 8.77 -0.60
N LEU A 146 1.76 7.53 -0.26
CA LEU A 146 1.63 7.13 1.15
C LEU A 146 2.96 7.17 1.91
N ILE A 147 4.08 6.84 1.25
CA ILE A 147 5.41 6.93 1.86
C ILE A 147 5.74 8.38 2.16
N GLU A 148 5.53 9.29 1.22
CA GLU A 148 5.74 10.73 1.42
C GLU A 148 4.91 11.24 2.61
N GLU A 149 3.64 10.84 2.69
CA GLU A 149 2.74 11.23 3.78
C GLU A 149 3.17 10.65 5.14
N VAL A 150 3.68 9.41 5.17
CA VAL A 150 4.22 8.81 6.40
C VAL A 150 5.45 9.57 6.90
N LEU A 151 6.29 10.04 5.98
CA LEU A 151 7.53 10.77 6.29
C LEU A 151 7.24 12.22 6.74
N SER A 152 6.15 12.83 6.27
CA SER A 152 5.77 14.20 6.61
C SER A 152 4.86 14.32 7.83
N THR A 153 3.99 13.35 8.08
CA THR A 153 2.97 13.46 9.13
C THR A 153 3.58 13.52 10.52
N VAL A 154 3.10 14.44 11.37
CA VAL A 154 3.45 14.51 12.80
C VAL A 154 2.53 13.63 13.66
N HIS A 155 1.36 13.28 13.16
CA HIS A 155 0.31 12.61 13.92
C HIS A 155 0.51 11.09 13.96
N GLU A 156 0.74 10.55 15.16
CA GLU A 156 1.03 9.12 15.33
C GLU A 156 -0.12 8.21 14.90
N THR A 157 -1.37 8.61 15.15
CA THR A 157 -2.55 7.83 14.74
C THR A 157 -2.64 7.69 13.23
N LYS A 158 -2.47 8.80 12.50
CA LYS A 158 -2.45 8.81 11.03
C LYS A 158 -1.28 7.98 10.52
N ARG A 159 -0.06 8.21 11.03
CA ARG A 159 1.15 7.44 10.68
C ARG A 159 0.92 5.93 10.80
N ARG A 160 0.36 5.48 11.93
CA ARG A 160 0.05 4.05 12.15
C ARG A 160 -0.93 3.50 11.11
N LEU A 161 -1.95 4.26 10.74
CA LEU A 161 -2.95 3.83 9.75
C LEU A 161 -2.35 3.76 8.35
N LEU A 162 -1.58 4.77 7.93
CA LEU A 162 -0.88 4.79 6.65
C LEU A 162 0.12 3.62 6.53
N LEU A 163 0.90 3.37 7.58
CA LEU A 163 1.80 2.20 7.65
C LEU A 163 1.02 0.88 7.55
N SER A 164 -0.19 0.81 8.12
CA SER A 164 -1.06 -0.37 7.97
C SER A 164 -1.55 -0.54 6.54
N VAL A 165 -1.86 0.55 5.82
CA VAL A 165 -2.22 0.50 4.39
C VAL A 165 -1.01 0.07 3.56
N LEU A 166 0.18 0.61 3.84
CA LEU A 166 1.44 0.24 3.18
C LEU A 166 1.84 -1.23 3.35
N MET A 167 1.26 -1.95 4.32
CA MET A 167 1.43 -3.41 4.38
C MET A 167 0.92 -4.09 3.10
N HIS A 168 0.03 -3.45 2.35
CA HIS A 168 -0.51 -3.95 1.08
C HIS A 168 0.25 -3.43 -0.15
N ALA A 169 1.35 -2.71 0.04
CA ALA A 169 2.24 -2.30 -1.05
C ALA A 169 2.98 -3.50 -1.66
N ASN A 170 3.14 -3.47 -2.99
CA ASN A 170 3.88 -4.48 -3.72
C ASN A 170 5.36 -4.09 -3.88
N PHE A 171 6.15 -4.26 -2.82
CA PHE A 171 7.59 -4.04 -2.88
C PHE A 171 8.29 -5.11 -3.73
N GLY A 172 9.06 -4.65 -4.72
CA GLY A 172 9.93 -5.40 -5.62
C GLY A 172 11.36 -4.88 -5.54
N ALA A 173 12.30 -5.56 -6.22
CA ALA A 173 13.71 -5.16 -6.24
C ALA A 173 13.90 -3.73 -6.77
N GLU A 174 13.18 -3.35 -7.83
CA GLU A 174 13.24 -2.02 -8.45
C GLU A 174 12.45 -0.94 -7.71
N THR A 175 11.66 -1.30 -6.69
CA THR A 175 10.83 -0.35 -5.93
C THR A 175 11.34 -0.12 -4.52
N PHE A 176 12.62 -0.39 -4.29
CA PHE A 176 13.29 -0.06 -3.04
C PHE A 176 13.28 1.46 -2.80
N ARG A 177 12.88 1.88 -1.59
CA ARG A 177 12.81 3.30 -1.20
C ARG A 177 13.77 3.55 -0.02
N PRO A 178 15.03 3.96 -0.27
CA PRO A 178 16.07 4.04 0.76
C PRO A 178 15.69 4.91 1.97
N VAL A 179 15.12 6.10 1.70
CA VAL A 179 14.70 7.06 2.75
C VAL A 179 13.63 6.45 3.65
N PHE A 180 12.66 5.74 3.07
CA PHE A 180 11.60 5.08 3.82
C PHE A 180 12.11 3.86 4.59
N PHE A 181 13.06 3.10 4.01
CA PHE A 181 13.73 2.02 4.71
C PHE A 181 14.48 2.53 5.94
N ASP A 182 15.29 3.57 5.82
CA ASP A 182 16.00 4.20 6.94
C ASP A 182 15.03 4.71 8.02
N HIS A 183 13.93 5.36 7.63
CA HIS A 183 12.86 5.73 8.55
C HIS A 183 12.31 4.52 9.32
N CYS A 184 12.06 3.38 8.64
CA CYS A 184 11.59 2.16 9.30
C CYS A 184 12.63 1.59 10.26
N MET A 185 13.92 1.59 9.89
CA MET A 185 15.04 1.11 10.71
C MET A 185 15.18 1.92 12.01
N LYS A 186 15.14 3.25 11.90
CA LYS A 186 15.16 4.16 13.06
C LYS A 186 13.92 4.00 13.93
N THR A 187 12.75 3.94 13.31
CA THR A 187 11.48 3.91 14.05
C THR A 187 11.27 2.61 14.80
N MET A 188 11.69 1.45 14.27
CA MET A 188 11.46 0.16 14.95
C MET A 188 12.26 0.02 16.26
N THR A 189 13.41 0.68 16.36
CA THR A 189 14.27 0.67 17.55
C THR A 189 13.96 1.80 18.53
N SER A 190 13.33 2.88 18.08
CA SER A 190 12.92 4.00 18.93
C SER A 190 11.98 3.57 20.07
N ALA A 191 12.28 4.03 21.29
CA ALA A 191 11.42 3.84 22.46
C ALA A 191 10.21 4.79 22.47
N GLU A 192 10.28 5.90 21.72
CA GLU A 192 9.23 6.92 21.65
C GLU A 192 8.06 6.48 20.75
N ALA A 193 8.33 5.62 19.77
CA ALA A 193 7.30 5.11 18.87
C ALA A 193 6.43 4.05 19.56
N SER A 194 5.12 4.08 19.34
CA SER A 194 4.24 3.02 19.85
C SER A 194 4.63 1.63 19.33
N VAL A 195 4.32 0.61 20.13
CA VAL A 195 4.52 -0.80 19.79
C VAL A 195 3.95 -1.15 18.41
N ALA A 196 2.78 -0.62 18.04
CA ALA A 196 2.14 -0.89 16.76
C ALA A 196 2.95 -0.32 15.58
N VAL A 197 3.39 0.94 15.68
CA VAL A 197 4.22 1.58 14.65
C VAL A 197 5.55 0.84 14.49
N ARG A 198 6.22 0.51 15.60
CA ARG A 198 7.48 -0.25 15.59
C ARG A 198 7.33 -1.62 14.89
N VAL A 199 6.24 -2.34 15.18
CA VAL A 199 5.92 -3.62 14.52
C VAL A 199 5.70 -3.44 13.01
N LEU A 200 4.97 -2.40 12.60
CA LEU A 200 4.73 -2.12 11.18
C LEU A 200 6.03 -1.77 10.45
N CYS A 201 6.84 -0.87 11.00
CA CYS A 201 8.16 -0.51 10.45
C CYS A 201 9.08 -1.72 10.31
N MET A 202 9.13 -2.61 11.30
CA MET A 202 9.93 -3.84 11.22
C MET A 202 9.50 -4.75 10.06
N LYS A 203 8.19 -4.91 9.85
CA LYS A 203 7.64 -5.72 8.75
C LYS A 203 7.83 -5.06 7.38
N LEU A 204 7.70 -3.73 7.30
CA LEU A 204 7.87 -2.96 6.06
C LEU A 204 9.33 -2.89 5.64
N ALA A 205 10.27 -2.75 6.59
CA ALA A 205 11.70 -2.87 6.31
C ALA A 205 12.03 -4.22 5.67
N TYR A 206 11.55 -5.32 6.26
CA TYR A 206 11.71 -6.66 5.67
C TYR A 206 11.09 -6.77 4.27
N ALA A 207 9.90 -6.20 4.07
CA ALA A 207 9.22 -6.27 2.78
C ALA A 207 10.02 -5.58 1.65
N GLN A 208 10.75 -4.51 1.97
CA GLN A 208 11.61 -3.78 1.04
C GLN A 208 12.94 -4.51 0.78
N CYS A 209 13.61 -5.03 1.81
CA CYS A 209 14.97 -5.55 1.66
C CYS A 209 15.07 -7.02 1.23
N ARG A 210 13.97 -7.78 1.20
CA ARG A 210 13.96 -9.23 0.90
C ARG A 210 14.59 -9.67 -0.43
N PHE A 211 15.01 -8.72 -1.27
CA PHE A 211 15.62 -8.93 -2.58
C PHE A 211 17.15 -8.69 -2.61
N SER A 212 17.75 -8.25 -1.50
CA SER A 212 19.19 -8.01 -1.38
C SER A 212 19.76 -8.68 -0.13
N ALA A 213 20.82 -9.47 -0.28
CA ALA A 213 21.48 -10.15 0.82
C ALA A 213 22.11 -9.16 1.82
N ASP A 214 22.70 -8.07 1.33
CA ASP A 214 23.34 -7.05 2.16
C ASP A 214 22.31 -6.32 3.04
N LEU A 215 21.19 -5.89 2.45
CA LEU A 215 20.12 -5.23 3.20
C LEU A 215 19.42 -6.18 4.18
N LEU A 216 19.35 -7.48 3.86
CA LEU A 216 18.85 -8.50 4.79
C LEU A 216 19.79 -8.70 5.98
N ALA A 217 21.10 -8.66 5.76
CA ALA A 217 22.10 -8.74 6.82
C ALA A 217 22.02 -7.52 7.75
N GLU A 218 21.89 -6.31 7.19
CA GLU A 218 21.71 -5.08 7.96
C GLU A 218 20.44 -5.10 8.83
N LEU A 219 19.30 -5.50 8.23
CA LEU A 219 18.05 -5.64 8.97
C LEU A 219 18.17 -6.70 10.08
N ARG A 220 18.85 -7.83 9.79
CA ARG A 220 19.04 -8.89 10.77
C ARG A 220 19.80 -8.40 11.99
N ALA A 221 20.94 -7.75 11.78
CA ALA A 221 21.76 -7.20 12.85
C ALA A 221 20.95 -6.24 13.74
N THR A 222 20.17 -5.35 13.12
CA THR A 222 19.31 -4.39 13.82
C THR A 222 18.22 -5.08 14.65
N VAL A 223 17.55 -6.09 14.09
CA VAL A 223 16.49 -6.83 14.79
C VAL A 223 17.06 -7.74 15.91
N GLU A 224 18.28 -8.25 15.75
CA GLU A 224 18.96 -9.05 16.76
C GLU A 224 19.39 -8.21 17.97
N LEU A 225 19.77 -6.94 17.77
CA LEU A 225 20.10 -5.98 18.85
C LEU A 225 18.91 -5.72 19.79
N MET A 226 17.68 -5.85 19.29
CA MET A 226 16.47 -5.71 20.10
C MET A 226 16.33 -6.91 21.06
N SER A 227 16.78 -6.74 22.31
CA SER A 227 16.76 -7.80 23.32
C SER A 227 15.37 -8.38 23.56
N PRO A 228 15.14 -9.70 23.41
CA PRO A 228 13.81 -10.29 23.57
C PRO A 228 13.15 -10.04 24.93
N SER A 229 13.93 -9.92 26.00
CA SER A 229 13.40 -9.74 27.36
C SER A 229 12.78 -8.36 27.59
N SER A 230 13.21 -7.34 26.85
CA SER A 230 12.70 -5.97 26.96
C SER A 230 11.54 -5.66 25.99
N LEU A 231 11.13 -6.62 25.16
CA LEU A 231 10.11 -6.42 24.13
C LEU A 231 8.71 -6.85 24.58
N SER A 232 7.72 -6.03 24.21
CA SER A 232 6.31 -6.38 24.34
C SER A 232 5.99 -7.68 23.58
N PRO A 233 4.93 -8.42 23.95
CA PRO A 233 4.53 -9.65 23.25
C PRO A 233 4.36 -9.46 21.74
N GLY A 234 3.77 -8.33 21.31
CA GLY A 234 3.60 -8.00 19.89
C GLY A 234 4.92 -7.81 19.14
N LEU A 235 5.88 -7.08 19.73
CA LEU A 235 7.21 -6.89 19.16
C LEU A 235 8.00 -8.20 19.11
N ARG A 236 7.92 -9.03 20.16
CA ARG A 236 8.55 -10.36 20.16
C ARG A 236 8.01 -11.24 19.04
N ALA A 237 6.70 -11.24 18.82
CA ALA A 237 6.09 -12.00 17.74
C ALA A 237 6.54 -11.49 16.36
N ALA A 238 6.54 -10.17 16.16
CA ALA A 238 7.03 -9.56 14.93
C ALA A 238 8.51 -9.90 14.66
N ARG A 239 9.36 -9.74 15.67
CA ARG A 239 10.79 -10.09 15.63
C ARG A 239 11.02 -11.53 15.18
N ARG A 240 10.36 -12.50 15.83
CA ARG A 240 10.47 -13.92 15.45
C ARG A 240 10.04 -14.14 14.00
N SER A 241 8.93 -13.55 13.58
CA SER A 241 8.43 -13.69 12.22
C SER A 241 9.38 -13.09 11.19
N VAL A 242 9.99 -11.95 11.48
CA VAL A 242 10.91 -11.26 10.57
C VAL A 242 12.23 -12.01 10.46
N LEU A 243 12.82 -12.45 11.59
CA LEU A 243 14.04 -13.27 11.56
C LEU A 243 13.85 -14.57 10.77
N ALA A 244 12.73 -15.26 10.97
CA ALA A 244 12.39 -16.44 10.16
C ALA A 244 12.18 -16.10 8.67
N GLY A 245 11.64 -14.92 8.36
CA GLY A 245 11.56 -14.40 7.00
C GLY A 245 12.93 -14.13 6.37
N ILE A 246 13.84 -13.55 7.14
CA ILE A 246 15.21 -13.25 6.71
C ILE A 246 15.97 -14.53 6.40
N SER A 247 15.97 -15.53 7.31
CA SER A 247 16.65 -16.80 7.07
C SER A 247 16.17 -17.49 5.79
N ARG A 248 14.86 -17.48 5.53
CA ARG A 248 14.26 -18.04 4.30
C ARG A 248 14.57 -17.23 3.04
N ALA A 249 14.84 -15.93 3.16
CA ALA A 249 15.21 -15.10 2.03
C ALA A 249 16.70 -15.29 1.70
N LEU A 250 17.56 -15.31 2.72
CA LEU A 250 19.00 -15.53 2.58
C LEU A 250 19.33 -16.89 1.95
N SER A 251 18.58 -17.94 2.26
CA SER A 251 18.75 -19.27 1.65
C SER A 251 18.48 -19.33 0.13
N LYS A 252 18.03 -18.22 -0.47
CA LYS A 252 17.84 -18.10 -1.93
C LYS A 252 19.03 -17.45 -2.64
N PHE A 253 19.96 -16.88 -1.87
CA PHE A 253 21.19 -16.25 -2.37
C PHE A 253 22.42 -17.16 -2.21
N SER A 254 22.28 -18.23 -1.43
CA SER A 254 23.24 -19.34 -1.33
C SER A 254 23.06 -20.34 -2.45
#